data_AF-A0AAV2YB95-F1
#
_entry.id   AF-A0AAV2YB95-F1
#
_cell.length_a   1.000
_cell.length_b   1.000
_cell.length_c   1.000
_cell.angle_alpha   90.00
_cell.angle_beta   90.00
_cell.angle_gamma   90.00
#
_symmetry.space_group_name_H-M   'P 1'
#
loop_
_entity.id
_entity.type
_entity.pdbx_description
1 polymer ?
#
loop_
_entity_poly.entity_id
_entity_poly.type
_entity_poly.pdbx_seq_one_letter_code
_entity_poly.pdbx_strand_id
1 'polypeptide(L)'
;MKANPLVIALSWWDNRPVHFLAVGSSRKRVNVGRRNRDGQKECVPCHVSPRLSQVDGGVDMHDQLRLQRYSLQLSFQFQKYYKSLFIGLLDVALVNAFIVHKKYCEQHHIKTPSHHEFLSKLHVAMLAWSDEDIVSAQLPPS
;
A
#
# COMPACT_ATOMS: atom_id res chain seq x y z
N MET A 1 31.06 22.53 12.03
CA MET A 1 29.61 22.34 11.81
C MET A 1 29.04 21.49 12.94
N LYS A 2 28.10 22.02 13.74
CA LYS A 2 27.45 21.27 14.84
C LYS A 2 26.47 20.27 14.24
N ALA A 3 26.68 18.98 14.48
CA ALA A 3 25.78 17.93 14.03
C ALA A 3 24.45 18.03 14.79
N ASN A 4 23.36 18.29 14.06
CA ASN A 4 22.03 18.34 14.64
C ASN A 4 21.55 16.88 14.90
N PRO A 5 21.30 16.48 16.16
CA PRO A 5 21.05 15.07 16.50
C PRO A 5 19.78 14.49 15.87
N LEU A 6 18.89 15.33 15.36
CA LEU A 6 17.63 14.96 14.70
C LEU A 6 17.80 14.42 13.28
N VAL A 7 18.87 14.79 12.57
CA VAL A 7 19.07 14.38 11.17
C VAL A 7 20.25 13.43 11.07
N ILE A 8 20.05 12.30 10.38
CA ILE A 8 21.04 11.27 10.14
C ILE A 8 21.21 11.15 8.63
N ALA A 9 22.41 11.41 8.15
CA ALA A 9 22.84 11.04 6.81
C ALA A 9 23.68 9.77 6.92
N LEU A 10 23.36 8.76 6.11
CA LEU A 10 24.08 7.50 6.08
C LEU A 10 24.28 7.05 4.63
N SER A 11 25.47 6.56 4.32
CA SER A 11 25.81 6.03 3.00
C SER A 11 26.05 4.53 3.16
N TRP A 12 25.36 3.73 2.35
CA TRP A 12 25.55 2.30 2.29
C TRP A 12 26.12 1.91 0.93
N TRP A 13 27.05 0.97 0.94
CA TRP A 13 27.73 0.51 -0.26
C TRP A 13 27.25 -0.90 -0.59
N ASP A 14 26.56 -1.04 -1.71
CA ASP A 14 26.28 -2.32 -2.35
C ASP A 14 27.09 -2.42 -3.65
N ASN A 15 26.47 -2.50 -4.83
CA ASN A 15 27.19 -2.36 -6.12
C ASN A 15 27.45 -0.89 -6.52
N ARG A 16 26.69 0.04 -5.95
CA ARG A 16 26.82 1.50 -6.10
C ARG A 16 26.57 2.16 -4.75
N PRO A 17 27.11 3.36 -4.48
CA PRO A 17 26.78 4.09 -3.27
C PRO A 17 25.28 4.44 -3.23
N VAL A 18 24.64 4.10 -2.12
CA VAL A 18 23.26 4.50 -1.81
C VAL A 18 23.31 5.45 -0.62
N HIS A 19 22.77 6.64 -0.80
CA HIS A 19 22.72 7.67 0.25
C HIS A 19 21.31 7.75 0.82
N PHE A 20 21.21 7.78 2.14
CA PHE A 20 19.95 7.90 2.86
C PHE A 20 20.01 9.10 3.80
N LEU A 21 18.91 9.82 3.87
CA LEU A 21 18.69 10.91 4.81
C LEU A 21 17.45 10.60 5.63
N ALA A 22 17.58 10.59 6.96
CA ALA A 22 16.49 10.30 7.86
C ALA A 22 16.41 11.33 8.98
N VAL A 23 15.20 11.72 9.37
CA VAL A 23 14.94 12.62 10.50
C VAL A 23 14.21 11.84 11.59
N GLY A 24 14.67 11.92 12.84
CA GLY A 24 14.05 11.24 13.98
C GLY A 24 14.28 9.72 14.06
N SER A 25 15.14 9.16 13.21
CA SER A 25 15.51 7.74 13.24
C SER A 25 16.62 7.45 14.27
N SER A 26 16.66 6.22 14.80
CA SER A 26 17.71 5.81 15.75
C SER A 26 19.00 5.42 15.03
N ARG A 27 20.16 5.79 15.59
CA ARG A 27 21.51 5.44 15.07
C ARG A 27 21.96 4.02 15.43
N LYS A 28 21.11 3.21 16.07
CA LYS A 28 21.48 1.85 16.49
C LYS A 28 21.67 0.97 15.26
N ARG A 29 22.83 0.30 15.20
CA ARG A 29 23.07 -0.77 14.21
C ARG A 29 22.05 -1.87 14.42
N VAL A 30 21.39 -2.26 13.34
CA VAL A 30 20.48 -3.39 13.34
C VAL A 30 21.10 -4.46 12.44
N ASN A 31 20.88 -5.72 12.78
CA ASN A 31 21.28 -6.82 11.90
C ASN A 31 20.14 -7.08 10.93
N VAL A 32 20.44 -7.11 9.64
CA VAL A 32 19.47 -7.49 8.60
C VAL A 32 19.94 -8.78 7.94
N GLY A 33 19.00 -9.69 7.72
CA GLY A 33 19.26 -10.92 6.98
C GLY A 33 19.43 -10.60 5.49
N ARG A 34 20.65 -10.75 4.97
CA ARG A 34 20.95 -10.69 3.54
C ARG A 34 20.87 -12.11 2.97
N ARG A 35 20.22 -12.28 1.83
CA ARG A 35 20.28 -13.55 1.09
C ARG A 35 21.40 -13.44 0.05
N ASN A 36 22.42 -14.29 0.17
CA ASN A 36 23.50 -14.38 -0.78
C ASN A 36 23.03 -15.06 -2.06
N ARG A 37 23.82 -14.90 -3.14
CA ARG A 37 23.49 -15.42 -4.47
C ARG A 37 23.31 -16.95 -4.46
N ASP A 38 23.99 -17.62 -3.53
CA ASP A 38 23.91 -19.07 -3.27
C ASP A 38 22.67 -19.47 -2.44
N GLY A 39 21.77 -18.53 -2.18
CA GLY A 39 20.53 -18.76 -1.42
C GLY A 39 20.68 -18.78 0.10
N GLN A 40 21.92 -18.80 0.63
CA GLN A 40 22.22 -18.74 2.05
C GLN A 40 21.83 -17.39 2.66
N LYS A 41 21.34 -17.39 3.91
CA LYS A 41 20.98 -16.18 4.65
C LYS A 41 22.11 -15.83 5.63
N GLU A 42 22.66 -14.64 5.49
CA GLU A 42 23.72 -14.11 6.34
C GLU A 42 23.20 -12.89 7.11
N CYS A 43 23.49 -12.81 8.40
CA CYS A 43 23.16 -11.63 9.20
C CYS A 43 24.27 -10.60 9.06
N VAL A 44 24.00 -9.52 8.32
CA VAL A 44 24.96 -8.45 8.10
C VAL A 44 24.57 -7.24 8.96
N PRO A 45 25.53 -6.61 9.68
CA PRO A 45 25.26 -5.38 10.40
C PRO A 45 24.96 -4.24 9.41
N CYS A 46 23.75 -3.69 9.47
CA CYS A 46 23.32 -2.59 8.63
C CYS A 46 23.25 -1.28 9.44
N HIS A 47 23.74 -0.21 8.82
CA HIS A 47 23.65 1.16 9.37
C HIS A 47 22.31 1.82 9.02
N VAL A 48 21.60 1.27 8.04
CA VAL A 48 20.23 1.66 7.68
C VAL A 48 19.29 0.98 8.67
N SER A 49 18.44 1.73 9.37
CA SER A 49 17.40 1.09 10.19
C SER A 49 16.44 0.33 9.26
N PRO A 50 16.00 -0.90 9.59
CA PRO A 50 15.03 -1.66 8.78
C PRO A 50 13.73 -0.89 8.51
N ARG A 51 13.42 0.07 9.40
CA ARG A 51 12.27 0.95 9.30
C ARG A 51 12.33 1.87 8.07
N LEU A 52 13.52 2.32 7.65
CA LEU A 52 13.65 3.19 6.49
C LEU A 52 13.32 2.41 5.21
N SER A 53 13.90 1.22 5.05
CA SER A 53 13.61 0.33 3.92
C SER A 53 12.15 -0.17 3.89
N GLN A 54 11.47 -0.21 5.05
CA GLN A 54 10.09 -0.70 5.12
C GLN A 54 9.05 0.36 4.73
N VAL A 55 9.36 1.65 4.92
CA VAL A 55 8.45 2.75 4.56
C VAL A 55 8.33 2.89 3.04
N ASP A 56 9.43 2.66 2.31
CA ASP A 56 9.48 2.82 0.85
C ASP A 56 8.66 1.75 0.09
N GLY A 57 8.20 0.69 0.77
CA GLY A 57 7.39 -0.38 0.16
C GLY A 57 5.88 -0.12 0.14
N GLY A 58 5.38 0.92 0.82
CA GLY A 58 3.94 1.14 0.96
C GLY A 58 3.23 1.45 -0.37
N VAL A 59 3.87 2.27 -1.20
CA VAL A 59 3.34 2.66 -2.52
C VAL A 59 3.41 1.48 -3.48
N ASP A 60 4.54 0.76 -3.52
CA ASP A 60 4.73 -0.39 -4.39
C ASP A 60 3.77 -1.54 -4.04
N MET A 61 3.51 -1.79 -2.76
CA MET A 61 2.50 -2.77 -2.33
C MET A 61 1.08 -2.37 -2.75
N HIS A 62 0.73 -1.07 -2.66
CA HIS A 62 -0.56 -0.57 -3.13
C HIS A 62 -0.70 -0.71 -4.65
N ASP A 63 0.33 -0.34 -5.40
CA ASP A 63 0.36 -0.47 -6.87
C ASP A 63 0.37 -1.94 -7.30
N GLN A 64 1.04 -2.82 -6.57
CA GLN A 64 1.03 -4.26 -6.81
C GLN A 64 -0.37 -4.85 -6.59
N LEU A 65 -1.07 -4.48 -5.52
CA LEU A 65 -2.46 -4.88 -5.27
C LEU A 65 -3.40 -4.41 -6.39
N ARG A 66 -3.17 -3.18 -6.89
CA ARG A 66 -3.92 -2.59 -7.99
C ARG A 66 -3.67 -3.31 -9.32
N LEU A 67 -2.42 -3.61 -9.64
CA LEU A 67 -2.00 -4.13 -10.94
C LEU A 67 -2.10 -5.65 -11.09
N GLN A 68 -2.02 -6.43 -10.00
CA GLN A 68 -1.77 -7.87 -10.14
C GLN A 68 -2.97 -8.73 -10.55
N ARG A 69 -4.23 -8.39 -10.21
CA ARG A 69 -5.36 -9.31 -10.49
C ARG A 69 -6.74 -8.70 -10.76
N TYR A 70 -6.95 -7.39 -10.55
CA TYR A 70 -8.30 -6.80 -10.62
C TYR A 70 -8.34 -5.39 -11.22
N SER A 71 -7.32 -4.98 -11.96
CA SER A 71 -7.27 -3.62 -12.51
C SER A 71 -8.32 -3.44 -13.61
N LEU A 72 -9.40 -2.70 -13.30
CA LEU A 72 -10.43 -2.34 -14.27
C LEU A 72 -9.84 -1.48 -15.40
N GLN A 73 -8.94 -0.56 -15.05
CA GLN A 73 -7.56 -0.62 -15.54
C GLN A 73 -7.26 -1.18 -16.94
N LEU A 74 -6.81 -2.44 -16.87
CA LEU A 74 -6.34 -3.27 -17.98
C LEU A 74 -7.50 -3.95 -18.70
N SER A 75 -8.64 -4.14 -18.02
CA SER A 75 -9.83 -4.78 -18.60
C SER A 75 -10.60 -3.86 -19.57
N PHE A 76 -10.51 -2.54 -19.40
CA PHE A 76 -11.23 -1.58 -20.23
C PHE A 76 -10.32 -0.55 -20.89
N GLN A 77 -10.04 -0.75 -22.17
CA GLN A 77 -9.31 0.23 -22.97
C GLN A 77 -10.30 1.26 -23.55
N PHE A 78 -10.53 2.35 -22.81
CA PHE A 78 -11.39 3.43 -23.29
C PHE A 78 -10.65 4.34 -24.27
N GLN A 79 -11.33 4.74 -25.36
CA GLN A 79 -10.76 5.68 -26.33
C GLN A 79 -10.61 7.12 -25.81
N LYS A 80 -11.27 7.48 -24.71
CA LYS A 80 -11.21 8.83 -24.12
C LYS A 80 -10.52 8.80 -22.76
N TYR A 81 -9.55 9.70 -22.55
CA TYR A 81 -8.68 9.72 -21.37
C TYR A 81 -9.43 9.86 -20.04
N TYR A 82 -10.50 10.65 -19.99
CA TYR A 82 -11.25 10.92 -18.75
C TYR A 82 -11.93 9.66 -18.20
N LYS A 83 -12.34 8.72 -19.06
CA LYS A 83 -12.94 7.44 -18.63
C LYS A 83 -11.90 6.55 -17.96
N SER A 84 -10.69 6.49 -18.54
CA SER A 84 -9.56 5.77 -17.94
C SER A 84 -9.15 6.39 -16.60
N LEU A 85 -9.14 7.73 -16.50
CA LEU A 85 -8.88 8.44 -15.25
C LEU A 85 -9.91 8.11 -14.16
N PHE A 86 -11.20 8.14 -14.51
CA PHE A 86 -12.28 7.81 -13.57
C PHE A 86 -12.15 6.38 -13.04
N ILE A 87 -11.93 5.41 -13.91
CA ILE A 87 -11.70 4.02 -13.50
C ILE A 87 -10.43 3.91 -12.65
N GLY A 88 -9.40 4.68 -12.98
CA GLY A 88 -8.19 4.71 -12.19
C GLY A 88 -8.41 5.18 -10.76
N LEU A 89 -9.25 6.19 -10.56
CA LEU A 89 -9.67 6.69 -9.24
C LEU A 89 -10.58 5.69 -8.52
N LEU A 90 -11.49 5.03 -9.24
CA LEU A 90 -12.36 4.00 -8.70
C LEU A 90 -11.54 2.81 -8.17
N ASP A 91 -10.53 2.36 -8.93
CA ASP A 91 -9.61 1.30 -8.51
C ASP A 91 -8.91 1.66 -7.18
N VAL A 92 -8.44 2.91 -7.02
CA VAL A 92 -7.81 3.39 -5.77
C VAL A 92 -8.81 3.39 -4.61
N ALA A 93 -10.04 3.87 -4.85
CA ALA A 93 -11.09 3.89 -3.84
C ALA A 93 -11.47 2.47 -3.37
N LEU A 94 -11.54 1.50 -4.29
CA LEU A 94 -11.83 0.10 -3.98
C LEU A 94 -10.75 -0.54 -3.10
N VAL A 95 -9.46 -0.32 -3.42
CA VAL A 95 -8.35 -0.80 -2.60
C VAL A 95 -8.38 -0.19 -1.20
N ASN A 96 -8.65 1.12 -1.10
CA ASN A 96 -8.80 1.80 0.20
C ASN A 96 -9.96 1.24 1.01
N ALA A 97 -11.13 1.02 0.39
CA ALA A 97 -12.29 0.42 1.04
C ALA A 97 -11.97 -0.99 1.57
N PHE A 98 -11.23 -1.79 0.79
CA PHE A 98 -10.76 -3.10 1.23
C PHE A 98 -9.81 -3.02 2.43
N ILE A 99 -8.86 -2.08 2.44
CA ILE A 99 -7.94 -1.88 3.58
C ILE A 99 -8.71 -1.55 4.86
N VAL A 100 -9.71 -0.66 4.76
CA VAL A 100 -10.59 -0.30 5.90
C VAL A 100 -11.39 -1.50 6.37
N HIS A 101 -12.02 -2.24 5.46
CA HIS A 101 -12.77 -3.45 5.77
C HIS A 101 -11.89 -4.52 6.43
N LYS A 102 -10.64 -4.68 5.97
CA LYS A 102 -9.68 -5.61 6.57
C LYS A 102 -9.34 -5.21 8.01
N LYS A 103 -9.07 -3.93 8.26
CA LYS A 103 -8.84 -3.41 9.63
C LYS A 103 -10.05 -3.63 10.54
N TYR A 104 -11.26 -3.41 10.03
CA TYR A 104 -12.49 -3.69 10.76
C TYR A 104 -12.61 -5.18 11.12
N CYS A 105 -12.38 -6.08 10.16
CA CYS A 105 -12.38 -7.52 10.43
C CYS A 105 -11.32 -7.94 11.46
N GLU A 106 -10.11 -7.38 11.39
CA GLU A 106 -9.03 -7.64 12.36
C GLU A 106 -9.44 -7.20 13.78
N GLN A 107 -10.07 -6.03 13.92
CA GLN A 107 -10.55 -5.54 15.23
C GLN A 107 -11.65 -6.42 15.81
N HIS A 108 -12.57 -6.90 14.97
CA HIS A 108 -13.71 -7.73 15.39
C HIS A 108 -13.42 -9.24 15.38
N HIS A 109 -12.17 -9.66 15.15
CA HIS A 109 -11.75 -11.07 15.05
C HIS A 109 -12.54 -11.89 14.01
N ILE A 110 -13.03 -11.21 12.96
CA ILE A 110 -13.76 -11.82 11.85
C ILE A 110 -12.74 -12.27 10.81
N LYS A 111 -12.93 -13.47 10.23
CA LYS A 111 -12.08 -13.96 9.15
C LYS A 111 -12.09 -12.96 7.98
N THR A 112 -10.92 -12.42 7.66
CA THR A 112 -10.77 -11.46 6.55
C THR A 112 -11.08 -12.16 5.22
N PRO A 113 -12.09 -11.69 4.46
CA PRO A 113 -12.37 -12.25 3.14
C PRO A 113 -11.21 -11.99 2.18
N SER A 114 -11.07 -12.85 1.18
CA SER A 114 -10.12 -12.61 0.10
C SER A 114 -10.52 -11.35 -0.69
N HIS A 115 -9.56 -10.65 -1.29
CA HIS A 115 -9.82 -9.43 -2.07
C HIS A 115 -10.93 -9.63 -3.12
N HIS A 116 -10.96 -10.78 -3.78
CA HIS A 116 -11.96 -11.12 -4.78
C HIS A 116 -13.36 -11.35 -4.20
N GLU A 117 -13.46 -11.97 -3.03
CA GLU A 117 -14.74 -12.20 -2.33
C GLU A 117 -15.32 -10.86 -1.88
N PHE A 118 -14.47 -9.95 -1.41
CA PHE A 118 -14.87 -8.59 -1.06
C PHE A 118 -15.39 -7.84 -2.29
N LEU A 119 -14.65 -7.85 -3.40
CA LEU A 119 -15.08 -7.19 -4.64
C LEU A 119 -16.38 -7.79 -5.18
N SER A 120 -16.55 -9.11 -5.13
CA SER A 120 -17.79 -9.77 -5.57
C SER A 120 -18.98 -9.38 -4.71
N LYS A 121 -18.84 -9.35 -3.38
CA LYS A 121 -19.89 -8.88 -2.46
C LYS A 121 -20.23 -7.42 -2.70
N LEU A 122 -19.22 -6.58 -2.92
CA LEU A 122 -19.40 -5.17 -3.21
C LEU A 122 -20.13 -4.95 -4.54
N HIS A 123 -19.80 -5.74 -5.56
CA HIS A 123 -20.49 -5.69 -6.86
C HIS A 123 -21.97 -6.06 -6.72
N VAL A 124 -22.28 -7.14 -6.00
CA VAL A 124 -23.68 -7.54 -5.72
C VAL A 124 -24.42 -6.47 -4.93
N ALA A 125 -23.79 -5.88 -3.92
CA ALA A 125 -24.38 -4.80 -3.14
C ALA A 125 -24.67 -3.57 -4.00
N MET A 126 -23.74 -3.18 -4.89
CA MET A 126 -23.94 -2.07 -5.83
C MET A 126 -25.05 -2.33 -6.85
N LEU A 127 -25.22 -3.59 -7.30
CA LEU A 127 -26.32 -3.96 -8.20
C LEU A 127 -27.69 -3.98 -7.50
N ALA A 128 -27.71 -4.24 -6.19
CA ALA A 128 -28.92 -4.21 -5.38
C ALA A 128 -29.36 -2.79 -5.02
N TRP A 129 -28.49 -1.78 -5.18
CA TRP A 129 -28.83 -0.38 -4.97
C TRP A 129 -29.66 0.14 -6.14
N SER A 130 -30.87 0.61 -5.83
CA SER A 130 -31.79 1.22 -6.80
C SER A 130 -31.67 2.74 -6.80
N ASP A 131 -32.24 3.41 -7.81
CA ASP A 131 -32.25 4.88 -7.89
C ASP A 131 -32.94 5.54 -6.67
N GLU A 132 -33.88 4.85 -6.01
CA GLU A 132 -34.57 5.35 -4.80
C GLU A 132 -33.63 5.44 -3.60
N ASP A 133 -32.68 4.51 -3.49
CA ASP A 133 -31.69 4.48 -2.40
C ASP A 133 -30.68 5.62 -2.52
N ILE A 134 -30.31 5.99 -3.76
CA ILE A 134 -29.40 7.12 -4.05
C ILE A 134 -30.03 8.43 -3.54
N VAL A 135 -31.31 8.66 -3.83
CA VAL A 135 -32.02 9.87 -3.40
C VAL A 135 -32.13 9.94 -1.88
N SER A 136 -32.32 8.80 -1.20
CA SER A 136 -32.40 8.74 0.26
C SER A 136 -31.05 9.03 0.95
N ALA A 137 -29.92 8.65 0.35
CA ALA A 137 -28.58 8.89 0.89
C ALA A 137 -28.13 10.36 0.82
N GLN A 138 -28.83 11.19 0.02
CA GLN A 138 -28.52 12.60 -0.17
C GLN A 138 -29.15 13.54 0.88
N LEU A 139 -30.06 13.04 1.73
CA LEU A 139 -30.72 13.84 2.76
C LEU A 139 -30.00 13.68 4.11
N PRO A 140 -29.59 14.78 4.78
CA PRO A 140 -29.08 14.69 6.14
C PRO A 140 -30.19 14.20 7.08
N PRO A 141 -29.86 13.40 8.11
CA PRO A 141 -30.85 12.98 9.09
C PRO A 141 -31.41 14.22 9.81
N SER A 142 -32.74 14.34 9.78
CA SER A 142 -33.54 15.34 10.51
C SER A 142 -33.49 15.15 12.02
#